data_AF-A0AA37T703-F1
#
_entry.id   AF-A0AA37T703-F1
#
_cell.length_a   1.000
_cell.length_b   1.000
_cell.length_c   1.000
_cell.angle_alpha   90.00
_cell.angle_beta   90.00
_cell.angle_gamma   90.00
#
_symmetry.space_group_name_H-M   'P 1'
#
loop_
_entity.id
_entity.type
_entity.pdbx_description
1 polymer ?
#
loop_
_entity_poly.entity_id
_entity_poly.type
_entity_poly.pdbx_seq_one_letter_code
_entity_poly.pdbx_strand_id
1 'polypeptide(L)'
;MELSIESFESVPDNSIDYAAMEKTRNATALAFDIDCWQALGHLKESDSCNNRIQGDTVMMIDGHNCTINSENRLVGVVGVDSLEIVDTSYALLVADKQRT
;
A
#
# COMPACT_ATOMS: atom_id res chain seq x y z
N MET A 1 8.15 0.70 31.78
CA MET A 1 6.96 1.19 32.52
C MET A 1 5.78 0.65 31.76
N GLU A 2 5.13 -0.39 32.26
CA GLU A 2 3.97 -1.03 31.63
C GLU A 2 2.71 -0.58 32.35
N LEU A 3 1.62 -0.37 31.60
CA LEU A 3 0.30 -0.08 32.16
C LEU A 3 -0.38 -1.38 32.62
N SER A 4 -1.06 -1.35 33.76
CA SER A 4 -1.97 -2.44 34.14
C SER A 4 -3.19 -2.45 33.21
N ILE A 5 -3.83 -3.61 33.05
CA ILE A 5 -5.06 -3.75 32.25
C ILE A 5 -6.13 -2.75 32.68
N GLU A 6 -6.37 -2.63 33.98
CA GLU A 6 -7.34 -1.68 34.56
C GLU A 6 -7.01 -0.22 34.21
N SER A 7 -5.73 0.13 34.20
CA SER A 7 -5.29 1.48 33.83
C SER A 7 -5.45 1.72 32.33
N PHE A 8 -5.21 0.70 31.50
CA PHE A 8 -5.36 0.79 30.05
C PHE A 8 -6.84 0.88 29.63
N GLU A 9 -7.73 0.13 30.27
CA GLU A 9 -9.18 0.19 30.04
C GLU A 9 -9.77 1.57 30.35
N SER A 10 -9.14 2.33 31.25
CA SER A 10 -9.57 3.70 31.58
C SER A 10 -9.15 4.76 30.55
N VAL A 11 -8.29 4.40 29.58
CA VAL A 11 -7.82 5.33 28.55
C VAL A 11 -8.92 5.51 27.49
N PRO A 12 -9.31 6.76 27.17
CA PRO A 12 -10.25 7.03 26.09
C PRO A 12 -9.73 6.52 24.74
N ASP A 13 -10.58 5.83 23.98
CA ASP A 13 -10.30 5.42 22.61
C ASP A 13 -10.42 6.62 21.66
N ASN A 14 -9.38 7.45 21.63
CA ASN A 14 -9.27 8.59 20.73
C ASN A 14 -7.97 8.54 19.93
N SER A 15 -7.99 9.12 18.73
CA SER A 15 -6.79 9.23 17.91
C SER A 15 -5.77 10.17 18.57
N ILE A 16 -4.49 9.91 18.32
CA ILE A 16 -3.40 10.78 18.78
C ILE A 16 -3.54 12.21 18.21
N ASP A 17 -4.11 12.32 17.01
CA ASP A 17 -4.39 13.60 16.36
C ASP A 17 -5.30 14.46 17.23
N TYR A 18 -6.42 13.91 17.66
CA TYR A 18 -7.36 14.59 18.55
C TYR A 18 -6.79 14.77 19.98
N ALA A 19 -6.11 13.74 20.49
CA ALA A 19 -5.62 13.74 21.86
C ALA A 19 -4.54 14.81 22.06
N ALA A 20 -3.63 14.98 21.10
CA ALA A 20 -2.45 15.82 21.22
C ALA A 20 -2.22 16.77 20.03
N MET A 21 -2.27 16.28 18.78
CA MET A 21 -1.80 17.05 17.62
C MET A 21 -2.66 18.29 17.33
N GLU A 22 -3.98 18.21 17.48
CA GLU A 22 -4.88 19.35 17.29
C GLU A 22 -4.75 20.41 18.39
N LYS A 23 -4.21 20.03 19.55
CA LYS A 23 -4.11 20.91 20.72
C LYS A 23 -2.73 21.56 20.86
N THR A 24 -1.73 21.12 20.09
CA THR A 24 -0.39 21.69 20.18
C THR A 24 -0.26 22.96 19.36
N ARG A 25 0.46 23.95 19.91
CA ARG A 25 0.86 25.18 19.20
C ARG A 25 2.27 25.10 18.61
N ASN A 26 2.95 23.97 18.82
CA ASN A 26 4.34 23.78 18.45
C ASN A 26 4.49 22.55 17.55
N ALA A 27 3.89 22.64 16.36
CA ALA A 27 3.96 21.59 15.33
C ALA A 27 4.47 22.20 14.02
N THR A 28 5.27 21.41 13.30
CA THR A 28 5.67 21.65 11.91
C THR A 28 5.30 20.40 11.13
N ALA A 29 4.71 20.57 9.95
CA ALA A 29 4.34 19.47 9.06
C ALA A 29 5.24 19.44 7.82
N LEU A 30 5.53 18.23 7.33
CA LEU A 30 6.04 18.00 5.99
C LEU A 30 4.93 17.29 5.20
N ALA A 31 4.61 17.79 4.00
CA ALA A 31 3.67 17.10 3.13
C ALA A 31 4.33 15.85 2.58
N PHE A 32 3.81 14.69 2.95
CA PHE A 32 4.12 13.41 2.33
C PHE A 32 2.81 12.66 2.16
N ASP A 33 2.49 12.31 0.92
CA ASP A 33 1.29 11.58 0.58
C ASP A 33 1.66 10.13 0.32
N ILE A 34 1.11 9.22 1.14
CA ILE A 34 1.29 7.77 1.02
C ILE A 34 -0.10 7.18 0.92
N ASP A 35 -0.64 7.10 -0.29
CA ASP A 35 -1.76 6.18 -0.53
C ASP A 35 -1.26 4.76 -0.30
N CYS A 36 -1.86 4.06 0.66
CA CYS A 36 -1.34 2.80 1.23
C CYS A 36 -1.11 1.71 0.16
N TRP A 37 -1.86 1.75 -0.94
CA TRP A 37 -1.73 0.83 -2.08
C TRP A 37 -0.78 1.36 -3.17
N GLN A 38 -0.91 2.64 -3.55
CA GLN A 38 0.03 3.26 -4.49
C GLN A 38 1.48 3.23 -3.97
N ALA A 39 1.66 3.35 -2.66
CA ALA A 39 2.95 3.26 -2.00
C ALA A 39 3.64 1.91 -2.18
N LEU A 40 2.89 0.80 -2.23
CA LEU A 40 3.46 -0.52 -2.54
C LEU A 40 4.04 -0.55 -3.96
N GLY A 41 3.36 0.08 -4.91
CA GLY A 41 3.86 0.24 -6.27
C GLY A 41 5.14 1.08 -6.34
N HIS A 42 5.20 2.20 -5.62
CA HIS A 42 6.30 3.17 -5.71
C HIS A 42 7.66 2.69 -5.15
N LEU A 43 7.69 1.56 -4.41
CA LEU A 43 8.94 1.03 -3.83
C LEU A 43 9.86 0.37 -4.86
N LYS A 44 9.36 0.03 -6.06
CA LYS A 44 10.16 -0.54 -7.15
C LYS A 44 10.27 0.38 -8.35
N GLU A 45 11.42 0.38 -9.00
CA GLU A 45 11.60 1.04 -10.29
C GLU A 45 10.67 0.44 -11.35
N SER A 46 10.15 1.30 -12.21
CA SER A 46 9.32 0.88 -13.33
C SER A 46 10.15 0.43 -14.52
N ASP A 47 9.61 -0.48 -15.32
CA ASP A 47 10.15 -0.79 -16.64
C ASP A 47 9.85 0.31 -17.68
N SER A 48 10.24 0.08 -18.93
CA SER A 48 10.00 0.99 -20.07
C SER A 48 8.52 1.25 -20.38
N CYS A 49 7.64 0.37 -19.92
CA CYS A 49 6.19 0.44 -20.12
C CYS A 49 5.46 0.96 -18.86
N ASN A 50 6.22 1.53 -17.91
CA ASN A 50 5.75 2.04 -16.62
C ASN A 50 5.12 0.95 -15.73
N ASN A 51 5.51 -0.30 -15.90
CA ASN A 51 5.09 -1.39 -15.03
C ASN A 51 6.04 -1.55 -13.86
N ARG A 52 5.49 -1.88 -12.69
CA ARG A 52 6.25 -2.12 -11.46
C ARG A 52 5.97 -3.53 -10.98
N ILE A 53 7.00 -4.38 -11.01
CA ILE A 53 6.84 -5.83 -10.81
C ILE A 53 7.70 -6.29 -9.63
N GLN A 54 7.05 -6.79 -8.59
CA GLN A 54 7.64 -7.46 -7.45
C GLN A 54 7.25 -8.95 -7.46
N GLY A 55 8.24 -9.84 -7.34
CA GLY A 55 8.06 -11.28 -7.50
C GLY A 55 8.93 -11.85 -8.62
N ASP A 56 9.26 -13.13 -8.49
CA ASP A 56 10.22 -13.80 -9.38
C ASP A 56 9.58 -14.37 -10.65
N THR A 57 8.25 -14.40 -10.73
CA THR A 57 7.54 -15.11 -11.80
C THR A 57 6.34 -14.32 -12.31
N VAL A 58 6.62 -13.27 -13.09
CA VAL A 58 5.60 -12.49 -13.81
C VAL A 58 5.90 -12.51 -15.30
N MET A 59 4.91 -12.90 -16.09
CA MET A 59 4.96 -12.83 -17.55
C MET A 59 4.04 -11.71 -18.01
N MET A 60 4.61 -10.78 -18.78
CA MET A 60 3.90 -9.61 -19.29
C MET A 60 3.95 -9.61 -20.83
N ILE A 61 2.80 -9.48 -21.47
CA ILE A 61 2.68 -9.31 -22.92
C ILE A 61 1.71 -8.15 -23.17
N ASP A 62 2.17 -7.07 -23.80
CA ASP A 62 1.31 -5.91 -24.13
C ASP A 62 0.61 -5.33 -22.88
N GLY A 63 1.37 -5.17 -21.79
CA GLY A 63 0.90 -4.65 -20.50
C GLY A 63 1.55 -3.32 -20.16
N HIS A 64 0.76 -2.35 -19.68
CA HIS A 64 1.21 -0.98 -19.41
C HIS A 64 0.69 -0.45 -18.07
N ASN A 65 1.48 0.42 -17.42
CA ASN A 65 1.11 1.12 -16.18
C ASN A 65 0.68 0.22 -15.00
N CYS A 66 1.00 -1.08 -15.05
CA CYS A 66 0.54 -2.06 -14.08
C CYS A 66 1.48 -2.16 -12.86
N THR A 67 0.92 -2.41 -11.69
CA THR A 67 1.66 -2.75 -10.47
C THR A 67 1.33 -4.19 -10.10
N ILE A 68 2.34 -5.06 -10.04
CA ILE A 68 2.17 -6.48 -9.77
C ILE A 68 3.05 -6.86 -8.60
N ASN A 69 2.45 -7.37 -7.54
CA ASN A 69 3.15 -8.00 -6.43
C ASN A 69 2.75 -9.48 -6.37
N SER A 70 3.68 -10.38 -6.63
CA SER A 70 3.45 -11.83 -6.59
C SER A 70 4.47 -12.53 -5.70
N GLU A 71 3.97 -13.19 -4.65
CA GLU A 71 4.82 -13.95 -3.73
C GLU A 71 4.89 -15.43 -4.06
N ASN A 72 3.79 -16.04 -4.56
CA ASN A 72 3.65 -17.50 -4.52
C ASN A 72 3.44 -18.20 -5.86
N ARG A 73 2.85 -17.54 -6.87
CA ARG A 73 2.51 -18.16 -8.16
C ARG A 73 2.93 -17.31 -9.35
N LEU A 74 3.01 -17.97 -10.50
CA LEU A 74 3.18 -17.30 -11.78
C LEU A 74 1.95 -16.43 -12.07
N VAL A 75 2.18 -15.14 -12.33
CA VAL A 75 1.15 -14.19 -12.77
C VAL A 75 1.38 -13.87 -14.24
N GLY A 76 0.39 -14.19 -15.08
CA GLY A 76 0.40 -13.85 -16.50
C GLY A 76 -0.52 -12.66 -16.77
N VAL A 77 0.01 -11.64 -17.44
CA VAL A 77 -0.69 -10.40 -17.73
C VAL A 77 -0.58 -10.10 -19.21
N VAL A 78 -1.73 -9.98 -19.88
CA VAL A 78 -1.80 -9.84 -21.35
C VAL A 78 -2.82 -8.78 -21.75
N GLY A 79 -2.40 -7.76 -22.49
CA GLY A 79 -3.30 -6.79 -23.13
C GLY A 79 -4.09 -5.91 -22.15
N VAL A 80 -3.49 -5.53 -21.02
CA VAL A 80 -4.15 -4.72 -19.98
C VAL A 80 -3.35 -3.47 -19.66
N ASP A 81 -4.07 -2.46 -19.17
CA ASP A 81 -3.49 -1.19 -18.74
C ASP A 81 -3.98 -0.83 -17.34
N SER A 82 -3.10 -0.19 -16.55
CA SER A 82 -3.43 0.43 -15.27
C SER A 82 -4.02 -0.50 -14.20
N LEU A 83 -3.58 -1.77 -14.14
CA LEU A 83 -4.01 -2.71 -13.10
C LEU A 83 -3.07 -2.75 -11.89
N GLU A 84 -3.65 -2.93 -10.70
CA GLU A 84 -2.97 -3.35 -9.48
C GLU A 84 -3.32 -4.81 -9.19
N ILE A 85 -2.29 -5.65 -9.16
CA ILE A 85 -2.40 -7.09 -8.95
C ILE A 85 -1.57 -7.44 -7.72
N VAL A 86 -2.23 -7.90 -6.66
CA VAL A 86 -1.56 -8.35 -5.44
C VAL A 86 -1.91 -9.79 -5.18
N ASP A 87 -0.90 -10.65 -5.28
CA ASP A 87 -1.00 -12.08 -5.02
C ASP A 87 -0.26 -12.44 -3.74
N THR A 88 -1.04 -12.88 -2.74
CA THR A 88 -0.56 -13.36 -1.44
C THR A 88 -0.91 -14.83 -1.26
N SER A 89 -0.46 -15.43 -0.16
CA SER A 89 -0.82 -16.81 0.21
C SER A 89 -2.31 -17.02 0.50
N TYR A 90 -3.03 -15.96 0.87
CA TYR A 90 -4.43 -16.04 1.30
C TYR A 90 -5.42 -15.55 0.24
N ALA A 91 -5.02 -14.60 -0.60
CA ALA A 91 -5.93 -13.96 -1.55
C ALA A 91 -5.19 -13.37 -2.75
N LEU A 92 -5.98 -13.18 -3.83
CA LEU A 92 -5.62 -12.43 -5.02
C LEU A 92 -6.50 -11.18 -5.09
N LEU A 93 -5.86 -10.02 -5.25
CA LEU A 93 -6.50 -8.77 -5.63
C LEU A 93 -6.17 -8.46 -7.09
N VAL A 94 -7.19 -8.08 -7.84
CA VAL A 94 -7.04 -7.45 -9.17
C VAL A 94 -7.95 -6.24 -9.17
N ALA A 95 -7.37 -5.05 -9.28
CA ALA A 95 -8.09 -3.80 -9.25
C ALA A 95 -7.59 -2.85 -10.34
N ASP A 96 -8.47 -1.95 -10.76
CA ASP A 96 -8.09 -0.80 -11.58
C ASP A 96 -7.47 0.26 -10.66
N LYS A 97 -6.23 0.67 -10.94
CA LYS A 97 -5.46 1.64 -10.14
C LYS A 97 -6.13 3.00 -10.04
N GLN A 98 -7.03 3.33 -10.97
CA GLN A 98 -7.75 4.62 -10.95
C GLN A 98 -9.00 4.57 -10.07
N ARG A 99 -9.35 3.40 -9.54
CA ARG A 99 -10.56 3.16 -8.74
C ARG A 99 -10.25 2.67 -7.32
N THR A 100 -8.99 2.76 -6.93
CA THR A 100 -8.44 2.46 -5.60
C THR A 100 -7.92 3.74 -4.99
#